data_AF-A0A7S1XVH3-F1
#
_entry.id   AF-A0A7S1XVH3-F1
#
_cell.length_a   1.000
_cell.length_b   1.000
_cell.length_c   1.000
_cell.angle_alpha   90.00
_cell.angle_beta   90.00
_cell.angle_gamma   90.00
#
_symmetry.space_group_name_H-M   'P 1'
#
loop_
_entity.id
_entity.type
_entity.pdbx_description
1 polymer ?
#
loop_
_entity_poly.entity_id
_entity_poly.type
_entity_poly.pdbx_seq_one_letter_code
_entity_poly.pdbx_strand_id
1 'polypeptide(L)'
;FAVFPLEGVREERVEEAREPVDVQPFVVGVGGSSTDPRHPPAHALDPDLSKVWISTGAFPQFLSMRFRQTIMLYNVTLQCSYVHTVTVYLVAPPRGRPFKALTSQLPATINERDGKISGAIEAYEINLQGFRARELVLEFERGYDDFCVVHKLQIQGNPERDGIDGIGRSGSRGNELMTHKTDRVKHKPPVVSPKQRGREIARPRSGSRSRSTSPTFPTNHPPRVQRLSNGSDVSAKSGSSERIR
;
A
#
# COMPACT_ATOMS: atom_id res chain seq x y z
N PHE A 1 -12.35 -46.08 -43.15
CA PHE A 1 -12.39 -44.78 -42.46
C PHE A 1 -12.43 -45.06 -40.96
N ALA A 2 -11.31 -44.78 -40.27
CA ALA A 2 -11.19 -45.02 -38.83
C ALA A 2 -11.68 -43.78 -38.07
N VAL A 3 -12.57 -43.98 -37.10
CA VAL A 3 -13.10 -42.95 -36.21
C VAL A 3 -12.16 -42.87 -35.01
N PHE A 4 -11.47 -41.74 -34.85
CA PHE A 4 -10.71 -41.42 -33.64
C PHE A 4 -11.66 -40.87 -32.58
N PRO A 5 -11.65 -41.37 -31.33
CA PRO A 5 -12.37 -40.74 -30.24
C PRO A 5 -11.67 -39.43 -29.86
N LEU A 6 -12.42 -38.34 -29.87
CA LEU A 6 -11.95 -37.03 -29.46
C LEU A 6 -11.55 -37.06 -27.97
N GLU A 7 -10.30 -36.71 -27.71
CA GLU A 7 -9.71 -36.60 -26.39
C GLU A 7 -10.48 -35.63 -25.49
N GLY A 8 -10.47 -35.98 -24.20
CA GLY A 8 -11.21 -35.37 -23.12
C GLY A 8 -11.27 -33.84 -23.14
N VAL A 9 -12.50 -33.34 -23.11
CA VAL A 9 -12.83 -32.02 -22.59
C VAL A 9 -12.28 -31.97 -21.17
N ARG A 10 -11.18 -31.23 -20.97
CA ARG A 10 -10.70 -30.86 -19.65
C ARG A 10 -11.79 -30.02 -19.01
N GLU A 11 -12.51 -30.59 -18.05
CA GLU A 11 -13.29 -29.82 -17.10
C GLU A 11 -12.33 -28.82 -16.43
N GLU A 12 -12.35 -27.57 -16.88
CA GLU A 12 -11.91 -26.45 -16.06
C GLU A 12 -12.77 -26.50 -14.81
N ARG A 13 -12.18 -27.03 -13.75
CA ARG A 13 -12.75 -27.02 -12.42
C ARG A 13 -12.92 -25.54 -12.08
N VAL A 14 -14.14 -25.02 -12.26
CA VAL A 14 -14.53 -23.69 -11.83
C VAL A 14 -14.28 -23.67 -10.33
N GLU A 15 -13.16 -23.08 -9.93
CA GLU A 15 -12.82 -22.91 -8.53
C GLU A 15 -13.89 -21.97 -7.97
N GLU A 16 -14.82 -22.54 -7.21
CA GLU A 16 -15.96 -21.83 -6.64
C GLU A 16 -15.44 -20.56 -5.95
N ALA A 17 -15.80 -19.41 -6.52
CA ALA A 17 -15.28 -18.12 -6.11
C ALA A 17 -15.73 -17.86 -4.67
N ARG A 18 -14.81 -18.08 -3.72
CA ARG A 18 -15.07 -17.82 -2.30
C ARG A 18 -15.25 -16.32 -2.10
N GLU A 19 -16.29 -15.95 -1.38
CA GLU A 19 -16.49 -14.57 -0.95
C GLU A 19 -15.25 -14.09 -0.18
N PRO A 20 -14.70 -12.90 -0.51
CA PRO A 20 -13.60 -12.32 0.22
C PRO A 20 -13.92 -12.17 1.70
N VAL A 21 -13.01 -12.61 2.57
CA VAL A 21 -13.16 -12.51 4.02
C VAL A 21 -12.19 -11.48 4.60
N ASP A 22 -12.46 -11.02 5.82
CA ASP A 22 -11.50 -10.22 6.58
C ASP A 22 -10.25 -11.05 6.89
N VAL A 23 -9.08 -10.54 6.49
CA VAL A 23 -7.80 -11.24 6.65
C VAL A 23 -7.01 -10.79 7.88
N GLN A 24 -7.56 -9.90 8.71
CA GLN A 24 -6.95 -9.51 9.98
C GLN A 24 -6.53 -10.71 10.87
N PRO A 25 -7.29 -11.82 10.98
CA PRO A 25 -6.86 -13.00 11.74
C PRO A 25 -5.59 -13.68 11.23
N PHE A 26 -5.15 -13.36 10.00
CA PHE A 26 -3.94 -13.90 9.38
C PHE A 26 -2.73 -12.97 9.55
N VAL A 27 -2.91 -11.77 10.12
CA VAL A 27 -1.83 -10.81 10.37
C VAL A 27 -0.97 -11.29 11.54
N VAL A 28 0.34 -11.36 11.34
CA VAL A 28 1.34 -11.78 12.36
C VAL A 28 2.29 -10.67 12.76
N GLY A 29 2.28 -9.55 12.04
CA GLY A 29 3.10 -8.40 12.36
C GLY A 29 2.54 -7.14 11.71
N VAL A 30 2.60 -6.05 12.46
CA VAL A 30 2.25 -4.71 11.99
C VAL A 30 3.44 -3.80 12.30
N GLY A 31 3.89 -3.05 11.30
CA GLY A 31 4.99 -2.11 11.41
C GLY A 31 4.58 -0.75 10.87
N GLY A 32 5.32 0.29 11.25
CA GLY A 32 5.17 1.60 10.67
C GLY A 32 6.42 2.44 10.88
N SER A 33 6.58 3.48 10.07
CA SER A 33 7.67 4.46 10.22
C SER A 33 7.53 5.28 11.52
N SER A 34 6.31 5.44 12.01
CA SER A 34 5.97 6.09 13.28
C SER A 34 5.56 5.05 14.32
N THR A 35 6.10 5.18 15.52
CA THR A 35 5.92 4.24 16.64
C THR A 35 5.61 4.93 17.96
N ASP A 36 4.88 6.06 17.93
CA ASP A 36 4.39 6.71 19.17
C ASP A 36 3.68 5.64 20.04
N PRO A 37 4.13 5.40 21.29
CA PRO A 37 3.54 4.39 22.16
C PRO A 37 2.04 4.58 22.44
N ARG A 38 1.51 5.80 22.28
CA ARG A 38 0.07 6.10 22.42
C ARG A 38 -0.73 5.82 21.15
N HIS A 39 -0.05 5.78 20.00
CA HIS A 39 -0.61 5.60 18.67
C HIS A 39 0.17 4.55 17.86
N PRO A 40 0.37 3.32 18.39
CA PRO A 40 1.18 2.31 17.74
C PRO A 40 0.56 1.86 16.40
N PRO A 41 1.36 1.35 15.44
CA PRO A 41 0.87 0.84 14.15
C PRO A 41 -0.30 -0.15 14.25
N ALA A 42 -0.33 -0.97 15.30
CA ALA A 42 -1.39 -1.95 15.53
C ALA A 42 -2.79 -1.32 15.71
N HIS A 43 -2.87 -0.07 16.15
CA HIS A 43 -4.15 0.65 16.29
C HIS A 43 -4.86 0.82 14.94
N ALA A 44 -4.14 0.89 13.82
CA ALA A 44 -4.77 0.98 12.50
C ALA A 44 -5.65 -0.24 12.17
N LEU A 45 -5.43 -1.40 12.80
CA LEU A 45 -6.26 -2.60 12.61
C LEU A 45 -7.35 -2.76 13.67
N ASP A 46 -7.38 -1.91 14.70
CA ASP A 46 -8.36 -2.02 15.77
C ASP A 46 -9.77 -1.65 15.24
N PRO A 47 -10.83 -2.38 15.63
CA PRO A 47 -12.20 -2.01 15.26
C PRO A 47 -12.66 -0.68 15.88
N ASP A 48 -12.04 -0.22 16.97
CA ASP A 48 -12.34 1.03 17.66
C ASP A 48 -11.67 2.24 17.00
N LEU A 49 -12.49 3.14 16.42
CA LEU A 49 -12.02 4.36 15.74
C LEU A 49 -11.33 5.37 16.66
N SER A 50 -11.47 5.24 17.98
CA SER A 50 -10.74 6.10 18.93
C SER A 50 -9.26 5.73 19.02
N LYS A 51 -8.90 4.50 18.63
CA LYS A 51 -7.53 4.02 18.59
C LYS A 51 -6.98 4.21 17.19
N VAL A 52 -6.08 5.19 17.07
CA VAL A 52 -5.52 5.59 15.79
C VAL A 52 -4.02 5.34 15.74
N TRP A 53 -3.50 5.10 14.53
CA TRP A 53 -2.09 5.30 14.23
C TRP A 53 -1.88 6.72 13.68
N ILE A 54 -0.85 7.40 14.17
CA ILE A 54 -0.50 8.76 13.74
C ILE A 54 0.94 8.76 13.24
N SER A 55 1.16 9.34 12.07
CA SER A 55 2.52 9.55 11.59
C SER A 55 3.23 10.62 12.40
N THR A 56 4.47 10.38 12.81
CA THR A 56 5.34 11.38 13.41
C THR A 56 6.54 11.62 12.48
N GLY A 57 6.71 12.85 12.00
CA GLY A 57 7.85 13.24 11.17
C GLY A 57 7.48 13.48 9.71
N ALA A 58 8.51 13.66 8.87
CA ALA A 58 8.34 14.03 7.47
C ALA A 58 7.89 12.84 6.60
N PHE A 59 7.11 13.12 5.56
CA PHE A 59 6.78 12.15 4.52
C PHE A 59 8.01 11.78 3.65
N PRO A 60 8.05 10.57 3.05
CA PRO A 60 7.02 9.53 3.09
C PRO A 60 6.96 8.79 4.43
N GLN A 61 5.77 8.34 4.79
CA GLN A 61 5.51 7.51 5.97
C GLN A 61 4.92 6.18 5.50
N PHE A 62 5.08 5.10 6.27
CA PHE A 62 4.51 3.81 5.88
C PHE A 62 3.86 3.08 7.04
N LEU A 63 2.91 2.21 6.68
CA LEU A 63 2.29 1.21 7.54
C LEU A 63 2.34 -0.14 6.82
N SER A 64 2.94 -1.15 7.43
CA SER A 64 3.09 -2.48 6.85
C SER A 64 2.39 -3.56 7.67
N MET A 65 1.83 -4.55 7.00
CA MET A 65 1.23 -5.73 7.60
C MET A 65 1.80 -6.98 6.95
N ARG A 66 2.22 -7.90 7.80
CA ARG A 66 2.73 -9.20 7.39
C ARG A 66 1.71 -10.28 7.72
N PHE A 67 1.41 -11.13 6.76
CA PHE A 67 0.52 -12.26 6.91
C PHE A 67 1.29 -13.55 7.23
N ARG A 68 0.67 -14.45 7.98
CA ARG A 68 1.24 -15.78 8.31
C ARG A 68 1.44 -16.66 7.08
N GLN A 69 0.58 -16.48 6.09
CA GLN A 69 0.52 -17.26 4.85
C GLN A 69 0.26 -16.31 3.67
N THR A 70 0.33 -16.85 2.45
CA THR A 70 0.01 -16.07 1.25
C THR A 70 -1.48 -15.80 1.21
N ILE A 71 -1.86 -14.55 0.98
CA ILE A 71 -3.25 -14.11 0.87
C ILE A 71 -3.49 -13.61 -0.55
N MET A 72 -4.60 -14.01 -1.15
CA MET A 72 -5.13 -13.40 -2.36
C MET A 72 -5.98 -12.20 -1.96
N LEU A 73 -5.48 -10.99 -2.18
CA LEU A 73 -6.07 -9.74 -1.71
C LEU A 73 -6.99 -9.13 -2.77
N TYR A 74 -8.20 -8.76 -2.37
CA TYR A 74 -9.20 -8.15 -3.28
C TYR A 74 -9.43 -6.68 -2.97
N ASN A 75 -9.45 -6.31 -1.69
CA ASN A 75 -9.83 -4.97 -1.29
C ASN A 75 -9.05 -4.49 -0.07
N VAL A 76 -8.75 -3.20 -0.04
CA VAL A 76 -8.31 -2.48 1.15
C VAL A 76 -9.25 -1.31 1.36
N THR A 77 -9.91 -1.28 2.51
CA THR A 77 -10.68 -0.13 2.97
C THR A 77 -9.85 0.65 4.00
N LEU A 78 -9.50 1.88 3.67
CA LEU A 78 -8.73 2.79 4.49
C LEU A 78 -9.63 3.90 5.02
N GLN A 79 -9.77 4.01 6.33
CA GLN A 79 -10.38 5.17 6.99
C GLN A 79 -9.28 6.05 7.58
N CYS A 80 -9.15 7.27 7.06
CA CYS A 80 -8.04 8.16 7.41
C CYS A 80 -8.45 9.63 7.44
N SER A 81 -7.58 10.45 8.03
CA SER A 81 -7.64 11.91 7.98
C SER A 81 -6.27 12.45 7.57
N TYR A 82 -6.29 13.59 6.87
CA TYR A 82 -5.10 14.31 6.40
C TYR A 82 -4.17 13.52 5.46
N VAL A 83 -4.66 12.47 4.78
CA VAL A 83 -3.90 11.75 3.76
C VAL A 83 -4.20 12.34 2.38
N HIS A 84 -3.17 12.72 1.63
CA HIS A 84 -3.32 13.22 0.25
C HIS A 84 -3.01 12.14 -0.78
N THR A 85 -1.91 11.42 -0.60
CA THR A 85 -1.48 10.37 -1.55
C THR A 85 -1.04 9.13 -0.81
N VAL A 86 -1.62 8.00 -1.19
CA VAL A 86 -1.27 6.68 -0.67
C VAL A 86 -0.92 5.75 -1.82
N THR A 87 0.19 5.03 -1.66
CA THR A 87 0.61 3.97 -2.57
C THR A 87 0.58 2.64 -1.83
N VAL A 88 -0.07 1.65 -2.42
CA VAL A 88 -0.11 0.27 -1.91
C VAL A 88 0.95 -0.54 -2.62
N TYR A 89 1.90 -1.08 -1.85
CA TYR A 89 2.87 -2.06 -2.30
C TYR A 89 2.48 -3.44 -1.78
N LEU A 90 2.68 -4.44 -2.63
CA LEU A 90 2.44 -5.83 -2.30
C LEU A 90 3.75 -6.59 -2.45
N VAL A 91 4.06 -7.44 -1.47
CA VAL A 91 5.26 -8.28 -1.50
C VAL A 91 4.85 -9.73 -1.71
N ALA A 92 5.19 -10.26 -2.88
CA ALA A 92 4.88 -11.65 -3.23
C ALA A 92 5.92 -12.64 -2.65
N PRO A 93 5.52 -13.85 -2.23
CA PRO A 93 6.45 -14.93 -1.88
C PRO A 93 7.19 -15.49 -3.13
N PRO A 94 8.30 -16.23 -2.98
CA PRO A 94 9.04 -16.55 -1.74
C PRO A 94 10.19 -15.57 -1.43
N ARG A 95 10.52 -14.66 -2.35
CA ARG A 95 11.69 -13.76 -2.26
C ARG A 95 11.38 -12.33 -2.71
N GLY A 96 10.10 -11.94 -2.71
CA GLY A 96 9.58 -10.80 -3.46
C GLY A 96 10.28 -9.47 -3.21
N ARG A 97 10.61 -8.80 -4.31
CA ARG A 97 10.72 -7.33 -4.28
C ARG A 97 9.31 -6.77 -4.12
N PRO A 98 9.11 -5.69 -3.37
CA PRO A 98 7.84 -5.00 -3.37
C PRO A 98 7.50 -4.61 -4.80
N PHE A 99 6.32 -4.99 -5.27
CA PHE A 99 5.78 -4.43 -6.50
C PHE A 99 4.72 -3.40 -6.11
N LYS A 100 4.80 -2.24 -6.77
CA LYS A 100 3.82 -1.17 -6.61
C LYS A 100 2.52 -1.66 -7.24
N ALA A 101 1.53 -1.93 -6.40
CA ALA A 101 0.25 -2.45 -6.87
C ALA A 101 -0.57 -1.28 -7.42
N LEU A 102 -0.78 -0.23 -6.61
CA LEU A 102 -1.64 0.89 -6.97
C LEU A 102 -1.22 2.18 -6.24
N THR A 103 -1.40 3.33 -6.88
CA THR A 103 -1.36 4.65 -6.24
C THR A 103 -2.73 5.29 -6.33
N SER A 104 -3.23 5.77 -5.19
CA SER A 104 -4.47 6.52 -5.11
C SER A 104 -4.19 7.92 -4.55
N GLN A 105 -4.71 8.93 -5.24
CA GLN A 105 -4.84 10.28 -4.69
C GLN A 105 -6.20 10.37 -4.00
N LEU A 106 -6.19 10.79 -2.74
CA LEU A 106 -7.39 10.85 -1.93
C LEU A 106 -7.86 12.31 -1.90
N PRO A 107 -9.10 12.63 -2.30
CA PRO A 107 -9.63 13.99 -2.28
C PRO A 107 -9.70 14.56 -0.85
N ALA A 108 -9.41 15.84 -0.66
CA ALA A 108 -9.66 16.50 0.61
C ALA A 108 -11.14 16.90 0.73
N THR A 109 -11.77 16.57 1.86
CA THR A 109 -12.92 17.33 2.33
C THR A 109 -12.46 18.68 2.84
N ILE A 110 -12.90 19.76 2.19
CA ILE A 110 -12.63 21.13 2.61
C ILE A 110 -13.83 21.62 3.43
N ASN A 111 -13.57 22.18 4.61
CA ASN A 111 -14.60 22.84 5.40
C ASN A 111 -14.96 24.17 4.73
N GLU A 112 -16.20 24.29 4.26
CA GLU A 112 -16.69 25.45 3.51
C GLU A 112 -16.66 26.76 4.31
N ARG A 113 -16.64 26.69 5.65
CA ARG A 113 -16.68 27.89 6.51
C ARG A 113 -15.35 28.61 6.62
N ASP A 114 -14.24 27.88 6.62
CA ASP A 114 -12.90 28.43 6.83
C ASP A 114 -11.92 28.10 5.70
N GLY A 115 -12.35 27.32 4.70
CA GLY A 115 -11.53 26.90 3.57
C GLY A 115 -10.38 25.96 3.97
N LYS A 116 -10.39 25.43 5.21
CA LYS A 116 -9.37 24.53 5.71
C LYS A 116 -9.73 23.09 5.40
N ILE A 117 -8.73 22.23 5.27
CA ILE A 117 -8.96 20.80 5.13
C ILE A 117 -9.63 20.31 6.42
N SER A 118 -10.82 19.72 6.27
CA SER A 118 -11.59 19.14 7.34
C SER A 118 -10.82 17.95 7.90
N GLY A 119 -10.64 17.89 9.23
CA GLY A 119 -10.12 16.71 9.92
C GLY A 119 -11.13 15.56 9.99
N ALA A 120 -12.10 15.51 9.08
CA ALA A 120 -13.10 14.46 9.01
C ALA A 120 -12.44 13.11 8.71
N ILE A 121 -13.10 12.05 9.15
CA ILE A 121 -12.72 10.68 8.82
C ILE A 121 -13.33 10.35 7.46
N GLU A 122 -12.48 10.03 6.50
CA GLU A 122 -12.88 9.65 5.16
C GLU A 122 -12.57 8.18 4.91
N ALA A 123 -13.46 7.48 4.22
CA ALA A 123 -13.30 6.07 3.88
C ALA A 123 -12.98 5.91 2.39
N TYR A 124 -11.92 5.15 2.10
CA TYR A 124 -11.41 4.92 0.76
C TYR A 124 -11.28 3.44 0.48
N GLU A 125 -11.74 3.04 -0.69
CA GLU A 125 -11.71 1.66 -1.14
C GLU A 125 -10.68 1.50 -2.26
N ILE A 126 -9.74 0.57 -2.09
CA ILE A 126 -8.66 0.28 -3.04
C ILE A 126 -8.81 -1.16 -3.51
N ASN A 127 -9.21 -1.34 -4.76
CA ASN A 127 -9.42 -2.65 -5.37
C ASN A 127 -8.09 -3.25 -5.84
N LEU A 128 -7.65 -4.34 -5.22
CA LEU A 128 -6.40 -5.05 -5.49
C LEU A 128 -6.54 -6.21 -6.48
N GLN A 129 -7.70 -6.41 -7.12
CA GLN A 129 -7.87 -7.33 -8.25
C GLN A 129 -7.38 -8.79 -8.02
N GLY A 130 -7.33 -9.26 -6.77
CA GLY A 130 -6.89 -10.63 -6.45
C GLY A 130 -5.36 -10.80 -6.43
N PHE A 131 -4.57 -9.77 -6.14
CA PHE A 131 -3.12 -9.93 -6.03
C PHE A 131 -2.70 -10.83 -4.86
N ARG A 132 -1.73 -11.71 -5.11
CA ARG A 132 -1.14 -12.57 -4.08
C ARG A 132 -0.02 -11.86 -3.33
N ALA A 133 -0.12 -11.79 -2.01
CA ALA A 133 0.90 -11.16 -1.17
C ALA A 133 1.08 -11.87 0.18
N ARG A 134 2.29 -11.75 0.75
CA ARG A 134 2.59 -12.08 2.15
C ARG A 134 2.79 -10.85 3.03
N GLU A 135 3.00 -9.71 2.39
CA GLU A 135 3.10 -8.42 3.07
C GLU A 135 2.44 -7.35 2.22
N LEU A 136 1.71 -6.46 2.89
CA LEU A 136 1.05 -5.30 2.33
C LEU A 136 1.68 -4.06 3.00
N VAL A 137 2.06 -3.07 2.20
CA VAL A 137 2.62 -1.81 2.70
C VAL A 137 1.82 -0.65 2.11
N LEU A 138 1.26 0.20 2.97
CA LEU A 138 0.73 1.50 2.59
C LEU A 138 1.84 2.52 2.81
N GLU A 139 2.23 3.20 1.74
CA GLU A 139 3.15 4.33 1.77
C GLU A 139 2.35 5.62 1.57
N PHE A 140 2.32 6.46 2.59
CA PHE A 140 1.75 7.79 2.56
C PHE A 140 2.83 8.71 1.99
N GLU A 141 2.71 9.07 0.72
CA GLU A 141 3.72 9.88 0.03
C GLU A 141 3.64 11.35 0.48
N ARG A 142 2.42 11.84 0.75
CA ARG A 142 2.13 13.20 1.24
C ARG A 142 0.82 13.24 2.01
N GLY A 143 0.74 14.15 2.98
CA GLY A 143 -0.47 14.52 3.69
C GLY A 143 -1.01 15.88 3.27
N TYR A 144 -2.22 16.16 3.75
CA TYR A 144 -2.85 17.49 3.72
C TYR A 144 -2.37 18.40 4.85
N ASP A 145 -1.72 17.80 5.85
CA ASP A 145 -1.04 18.44 6.97
C ASP A 145 0.36 17.80 7.11
N ASP A 146 1.15 18.23 8.10
CA ASP A 146 2.48 17.70 8.41
C ASP A 146 2.44 16.25 8.95
N PHE A 147 1.25 15.71 9.19
CA PHE A 147 0.99 14.35 9.63
C PHE A 147 -0.26 13.78 8.96
N CYS A 148 -0.40 12.46 9.01
CA CYS A 148 -1.64 11.75 8.70
C CYS A 148 -2.10 10.88 9.88
N VAL A 149 -3.40 10.60 9.89
CA VAL A 149 -4.04 9.75 10.88
C VAL A 149 -4.74 8.61 10.17
N VAL A 150 -4.44 7.38 10.57
CA VAL A 150 -5.16 6.19 10.11
C VAL A 150 -6.03 5.71 11.27
N HIS A 151 -7.34 5.81 11.07
CA HIS A 151 -8.35 5.41 12.05
C HIS A 151 -8.68 3.93 11.94
N LYS A 152 -8.76 3.40 10.72
CA LYS A 152 -9.08 2.00 10.49
C LYS A 152 -8.56 1.52 9.15
N LEU A 153 -8.08 0.29 9.12
CA LEU A 153 -7.64 -0.41 7.93
C LEU A 153 -8.27 -1.80 7.92
N GLN A 154 -9.11 -2.04 6.92
CA GLN A 154 -9.76 -3.32 6.69
C GLN A 154 -9.21 -3.92 5.40
N ILE A 155 -8.92 -5.21 5.43
CA ILE A 155 -8.29 -5.91 4.30
C ILE A 155 -9.15 -7.12 4.00
N GLN A 156 -9.63 -7.21 2.77
CA GLN A 156 -10.41 -8.35 2.30
C GLN A 156 -9.60 -9.20 1.36
N GLY A 157 -9.63 -10.50 1.59
CA GLY A 157 -8.82 -11.47 0.89
C GLY A 157 -9.25 -12.89 1.17
N ASN A 158 -8.63 -13.83 0.45
CA ASN A 158 -8.77 -15.25 0.70
C ASN A 158 -7.41 -15.83 1.07
N PRO A 159 -7.28 -16.51 2.21
CA PRO A 159 -6.06 -17.22 2.54
C PRO A 159 -5.85 -18.34 1.52
N GLU A 160 -4.69 -18.33 0.87
CA GLU A 160 -4.30 -19.45 0.05
C GLU A 160 -4.10 -20.65 0.98
N ARG A 161 -4.73 -21.79 0.69
CA ARG A 161 -4.45 -23.01 1.45
C ARG A 161 -2.95 -23.22 1.34
N ASP A 162 -2.26 -23.38 2.47
CA ASP A 162 -0.86 -23.80 2.50
C ASP A 162 -0.81 -25.22 1.95
N GLY A 163 -0.90 -25.32 0.62
CA GLY A 163 -0.78 -26.54 -0.12
C GLY A 163 0.67 -26.96 -0.01
N ILE A 164 0.86 -28.15 0.53
CA ILE A 164 2.00 -29.04 0.31
C ILE A 164 2.18 -29.34 -1.21
N ASP A 165 1.35 -28.74 -2.08
CA ASP A 165 1.29 -28.86 -3.54
C ASP A 165 2.49 -28.22 -4.29
N GLY A 166 3.53 -27.80 -3.57
CA GLY A 166 4.85 -27.50 -4.12
C GLY A 166 5.67 -28.74 -4.53
N ILE A 167 5.17 -29.96 -4.27
CA ILE A 167 5.71 -31.20 -4.83
C ILE A 167 4.66 -31.79 -5.78
N GLY A 168 4.69 -31.39 -7.04
CA GLY A 168 4.02 -32.15 -8.10
C GLY A 168 3.09 -31.32 -8.98
N ARG A 169 3.68 -30.55 -9.89
CA ARG A 169 3.35 -30.55 -11.33
C ARG A 169 4.31 -29.63 -12.08
N SER A 170 5.60 -29.93 -12.01
CA SER A 170 6.45 -29.64 -13.17
C SER A 170 6.05 -30.63 -14.26
N GLY A 171 5.50 -30.13 -15.35
CA GLY A 171 5.47 -30.88 -16.59
C GLY A 171 6.91 -31.26 -16.96
N SER A 172 7.23 -32.54 -16.86
CA SER A 172 8.47 -33.12 -17.35
C SER A 172 8.10 -34.52 -17.82
N ARG A 173 7.61 -34.62 -19.06
CA ARG A 173 8.38 -35.18 -20.18
C ARG A 173 9.01 -36.52 -19.82
N GLY A 174 8.35 -37.57 -20.32
CA GLY A 174 8.98 -38.72 -20.96
C GLY A 174 10.18 -39.35 -20.25
N ASN A 175 9.93 -40.52 -19.66
CA ASN A 175 10.93 -41.56 -19.60
C ASN A 175 11.43 -41.85 -21.02
N GLU A 176 12.62 -41.36 -21.37
CA GLU A 176 13.39 -41.95 -22.45
C GLU A 176 14.83 -42.16 -21.96
N LEU A 177 15.05 -43.42 -21.62
CA LEU A 177 16.32 -44.03 -21.30
C LEU A 177 17.18 -44.01 -22.58
N MET A 178 18.11 -43.06 -22.72
CA MET A 178 19.18 -43.14 -23.71
C MET A 178 20.53 -42.85 -23.07
N THR A 179 21.27 -43.93 -22.87
CA THR A 179 22.68 -43.99 -22.55
C THR A 179 23.52 -43.46 -23.71
N HIS A 180 24.22 -42.34 -23.56
CA HIS A 180 25.39 -42.06 -24.41
C HIS A 180 26.57 -41.45 -23.64
N LYS A 181 27.61 -42.28 -23.60
CA LYS A 181 29.05 -42.06 -23.48
C LYS A 181 29.58 -40.62 -23.65
N THR A 182 30.41 -40.26 -22.67
CA THR A 182 31.71 -39.55 -22.77
C THR A 182 31.98 -38.64 -23.97
N ASP A 183 32.30 -37.37 -23.70
CA ASP A 183 33.64 -36.89 -24.07
C ASP A 183 34.10 -35.67 -23.28
N ARG A 184 35.40 -35.72 -22.95
CA ARG A 184 36.10 -34.89 -21.98
C ARG A 184 36.86 -33.81 -22.74
N VAL A 185 36.29 -32.62 -22.90
CA VAL A 185 37.01 -31.47 -23.48
C VAL A 185 37.57 -30.60 -22.35
N LYS A 186 38.91 -30.63 -22.22
CA LYS A 186 39.70 -29.76 -21.34
C LYS A 186 39.71 -28.34 -21.90
N HIS A 187 39.06 -27.40 -21.22
CA HIS A 187 39.32 -25.97 -21.44
C HIS A 187 40.22 -25.39 -20.36
N LYS A 188 41.32 -24.81 -20.83
CA LYS A 188 42.41 -24.16 -20.13
C LYS A 188 41.94 -22.75 -19.69
N PRO A 189 42.17 -22.31 -18.44
CA PRO A 189 41.86 -20.93 -18.05
C PRO A 189 42.91 -19.95 -18.58
N PRO A 190 42.53 -18.73 -19.01
CA PRO A 190 43.49 -17.69 -19.33
C PRO A 190 44.07 -17.04 -18.08
N VAL A 191 45.39 -16.93 -18.09
CA VAL A 191 46.25 -16.16 -17.18
C VAL A 191 46.23 -14.70 -17.63
N VAL A 192 45.82 -13.76 -16.77
CA VAL A 192 46.21 -12.34 -16.90
C VAL A 192 46.52 -11.75 -15.51
N SER A 193 47.67 -11.09 -15.47
CA SER A 193 48.48 -10.64 -14.34
C SER A 193 47.95 -9.42 -13.56
N PRO A 194 48.51 -9.14 -12.37
CA PRO A 194 48.16 -7.99 -11.53
C PRO A 194 48.98 -6.73 -11.90
N LYS A 195 48.37 -5.54 -11.82
CA LYS A 195 49.05 -4.23 -11.82
C LYS A 195 48.41 -3.33 -10.75
N GLN A 196 49.16 -3.07 -9.67
CA GLN A 196 49.84 -1.80 -9.34
C GLN A 196 48.88 -0.69 -8.85
N ARG A 197 48.89 -0.36 -7.56
CA ARG A 197 49.78 0.58 -6.82
C ARG A 197 49.31 2.04 -6.93
N GLY A 198 48.79 2.53 -5.81
CA GLY A 198 49.06 3.87 -5.25
C GLY A 198 48.39 5.08 -5.90
N ARG A 199 47.59 5.81 -5.11
CA ARG A 199 47.85 7.24 -4.85
C ARG A 199 46.95 7.77 -3.72
N GLU A 200 47.62 8.05 -2.62
CA GLU A 200 47.26 8.97 -1.55
C GLU A 200 47.25 10.41 -2.12
N ILE A 201 46.16 11.15 -1.95
CA ILE A 201 46.15 12.62 -2.13
C ILE A 201 45.27 13.28 -1.06
N ALA A 202 45.97 13.91 -0.12
CA ALA A 202 45.76 15.20 0.52
C ALA A 202 44.35 15.82 0.70
N ARG A 203 44.11 16.22 1.96
CA ARG A 203 43.15 17.24 2.42
C ARG A 203 43.44 18.64 1.82
N PRO A 204 42.41 19.50 1.76
CA PRO A 204 42.47 20.83 2.41
C PRO A 204 41.17 21.12 3.20
N ARG A 205 41.20 21.54 4.47
CA ARG A 205 41.37 22.90 5.03
C ARG A 205 40.30 23.94 4.64
N SER A 206 39.45 24.24 5.63
CA SER A 206 39.01 25.56 6.14
C SER A 206 38.34 26.62 5.24
N GLY A 207 37.28 27.22 5.81
CA GLY A 207 36.65 28.50 5.40
C GLY A 207 35.27 28.25 4.76
N SER A 208 34.18 28.96 5.05
CA SER A 208 34.04 30.33 5.55
C SER A 208 32.57 30.59 5.91
N ARG A 209 32.35 31.49 6.88
CA ARG A 209 31.08 32.13 7.25
C ARG A 209 30.48 32.93 6.08
N SER A 210 29.15 32.89 5.93
CA SER A 210 28.33 33.99 5.39
C SER A 210 26.85 33.67 5.70
N ARG A 211 26.26 34.36 6.67
CA ARG A 211 25.41 35.56 6.55
C ARG A 211 23.96 35.24 6.18
N SER A 212 23.13 35.50 7.17
CA SER A 212 21.68 35.61 7.14
C SER A 212 21.20 36.65 6.14
N THR A 213 20.20 36.30 5.35
CA THR A 213 19.22 37.23 4.79
C THR A 213 17.87 36.53 4.76
N SER A 214 16.96 36.98 5.62
CA SER A 214 15.55 36.60 5.62
C SER A 214 14.86 37.15 4.36
N PRO A 215 14.05 36.38 3.63
CA PRO A 215 13.23 36.92 2.57
C PRO A 215 11.93 37.51 3.14
N THR A 216 11.71 38.80 2.86
CA THR A 216 10.45 39.52 3.08
C THR A 216 9.44 39.09 2.01
N PHE A 217 8.28 38.58 2.42
CA PHE A 217 7.19 38.26 1.50
C PHE A 217 6.34 39.51 1.19
N PRO A 218 5.93 39.73 -0.07
CA PRO A 218 4.98 40.79 -0.41
C PRO A 218 3.55 40.41 -0.01
N THR A 219 2.87 41.31 0.69
CA THR A 219 1.43 41.27 0.98
C THR A 219 0.63 41.55 -0.29
N ASN A 220 0.04 40.52 -0.88
CA ASN A 220 -1.01 40.67 -1.88
C ASN A 220 -2.37 40.80 -1.20
N HIS A 221 -3.00 41.97 -1.36
CA HIS A 221 -4.42 42.15 -1.08
C HIS A 221 -5.26 41.29 -2.04
N PRO A 222 -6.33 40.61 -1.58
CA PRO A 222 -7.26 39.96 -2.47
C PRO A 222 -8.21 40.97 -3.14
N PRO A 223 -8.68 40.69 -4.37
CA PRO A 223 -9.65 41.53 -5.06
C PRO A 223 -11.03 41.45 -4.40
N ARG A 224 -11.67 42.61 -4.33
CA ARG A 224 -13.03 42.84 -3.85
C ARG A 224 -14.03 42.23 -4.84
N VAL A 225 -14.72 41.16 -4.46
CA VAL A 225 -15.84 40.59 -5.23
C VAL A 225 -17.16 41.12 -4.67
N GLN A 226 -17.97 41.69 -5.55
CA GLN A 226 -19.30 42.19 -5.23
C GLN A 226 -20.30 41.05 -5.00
N ARG A 227 -21.09 41.24 -3.95
CA ARG A 227 -22.11 40.35 -3.40
C ARG A 227 -23.36 40.38 -4.28
N LEU A 228 -23.76 39.24 -4.85
CA LEU A 228 -25.14 39.04 -5.32
C LEU A 228 -25.93 38.35 -4.19
N SER A 229 -26.83 39.11 -3.60
CA SER A 229 -27.82 38.65 -2.63
C SER A 229 -28.93 37.90 -3.35
N ASN A 230 -29.07 36.60 -3.06
CA ASN A 230 -30.34 35.91 -3.25
C ASN A 230 -30.81 35.41 -1.89
N GLY A 231 -31.89 36.04 -1.42
CA GLY A 231 -32.66 35.57 -0.28
C GLY A 231 -33.58 34.44 -0.71
N SER A 232 -33.80 33.52 0.22
CA SER A 232 -35.03 32.75 0.31
C SER A 232 -35.21 32.31 1.75
N ASP A 233 -36.14 32.99 2.41
CA ASP A 233 -36.84 32.55 3.61
C ASP A 233 -37.45 31.17 3.39
N VAL A 234 -37.22 30.24 4.32
CA VAL A 234 -38.14 29.13 4.56
C VAL A 234 -38.43 29.04 6.04
N SER A 235 -39.62 29.51 6.38
CA SER A 235 -40.30 29.45 7.66
C SER A 235 -40.58 28.00 8.06
N ALA A 236 -40.06 27.56 9.21
CA ALA A 236 -40.47 26.31 9.85
C ALA A 236 -41.65 26.59 10.78
N LYS A 237 -42.85 26.15 10.39
CA LYS A 237 -44.03 26.10 11.26
C LYS A 237 -43.95 24.90 12.20
N SER A 238 -44.08 25.20 13.49
CA SER A 238 -44.36 24.29 14.58
C SER A 238 -45.77 23.70 14.53
N GLY A 239 -45.92 22.44 14.90
CA GLY A 239 -47.17 21.81 15.33
C GLY A 239 -46.94 20.31 15.53
N SER A 240 -47.58 19.59 16.44
CA SER A 240 -48.48 19.93 17.53
C SER A 240 -48.51 18.69 18.44
N SER A 241 -48.79 18.93 19.71
CA SER A 241 -49.00 17.98 20.79
C SER A 241 -49.99 16.86 20.45
N GLU A 242 -49.66 15.60 20.75
CA GLU A 242 -50.65 14.52 20.87
C GLU A 242 -50.54 13.89 22.26
N ARG A 243 -51.58 14.15 23.06
CA ARG A 243 -51.84 13.64 24.40
C ARG A 243 -52.93 12.59 24.21
N ILE A 244 -52.66 11.32 24.53
CA ILE A 244 -53.71 10.32 24.71
C ILE A 244 -53.53 9.67 26.08
N ARG A 245 -54.63 9.69 26.83
CA ARG A 245 -54.89 8.91 28.04
C ARG A 245 -55.39 7.53 27.65
#